data_AF-A0A0G4E6E9-F1
#
_entry.id   AF-A0A0G4E6E9-F1
#
_cell.length_a   1.000
_cell.length_b   1.000
_cell.length_c   1.000
_cell.angle_alpha   90.00
_cell.angle_beta   90.00
_cell.angle_gamma   90.00
#
_symmetry.space_group_name_H-M   'P 1'
#
loop_
_entity.id
_entity.type
_entity.pdbx_description
1 polymer ?
#
loop_
_entity_poly.entity_id
_entity_poly.type
_entity_poly.pdbx_seq_one_letter_code
_entity_poly.pdbx_strand_id
1 'polypeptide(L)'
;MEAVKKRLFSPAFWRTGTVVGIALVALLGIQSANWIKSIDAASASARADIKAQFSTEAWALEMWERCRNNQGEFAGSRTILLSGCDKAVLRAAGERGSAVEKSVVAVLDAQSEAVRVSTKSVSPEWPLSIFQAPLGRLALWLISNR
;
A
#
# COMPACT_ATOMS: atom_id res chain seq x y z
N MET A 1 42.77 -9.41 -19.81
CA MET A 1 41.29 -9.28 -19.95
C MET A 1 40.60 -10.59 -20.38
N GLU A 2 41.25 -11.50 -21.11
CA GLU A 2 40.63 -12.76 -21.57
C GLU A 2 40.26 -13.77 -20.47
N ALA A 3 41.07 -13.87 -19.41
CA ALA A 3 40.80 -14.78 -18.29
C ALA A 3 39.54 -14.39 -17.47
N VAL A 4 39.23 -13.09 -17.41
CA VAL A 4 38.01 -12.57 -16.76
C VAL A 4 36.78 -12.87 -17.62
N LYS A 5 36.88 -12.68 -18.95
CA LYS A 5 35.82 -13.10 -19.90
C LYS A 5 35.51 -14.60 -19.78
N LYS A 6 36.53 -15.47 -19.73
CA LYS A 6 36.32 -16.93 -19.59
C LYS A 6 35.63 -17.34 -18.28
N ARG A 7 35.86 -16.63 -17.16
CA ARG A 7 35.16 -16.87 -15.89
C ARG A 7 33.68 -16.46 -15.94
N LEU A 8 33.36 -15.34 -16.60
CA LEU A 8 32.01 -14.80 -16.72
C LEU A 8 31.08 -15.64 -17.61
N PHE A 9 31.62 -16.34 -18.61
CA PHE A 9 30.86 -17.27 -19.46
C PHE A 9 30.86 -18.72 -18.94
N SER A 10 31.44 -18.95 -17.75
CA SER A 10 31.38 -20.28 -17.15
C SER A 10 29.95 -20.58 -16.66
N PRO A 11 29.44 -21.81 -16.83
CA PRO A 11 28.13 -22.21 -16.32
C PRO A 11 28.01 -22.04 -14.80
N ALA A 12 29.15 -22.12 -14.08
CA ALA A 12 29.22 -21.91 -12.65
C ALA A 12 28.89 -20.46 -12.25
N PHE A 13 29.42 -19.46 -12.97
CA PHE A 13 29.13 -18.05 -12.71
C PHE A 13 27.64 -17.71 -12.87
N TRP A 14 27.02 -18.20 -13.95
CA TRP A 14 25.59 -17.97 -14.18
C TRP A 14 24.70 -18.73 -13.18
N ARG A 15 25.09 -19.95 -12.76
CA ARG A 15 24.37 -20.68 -11.70
C ARG A 15 24.43 -19.95 -10.37
N THR A 16 25.62 -19.54 -9.91
CA THR A 16 25.78 -18.78 -8.66
C THR A 16 25.08 -17.42 -8.75
N GLY A 17 25.22 -16.70 -9.85
CA GLY A 17 24.53 -15.43 -10.08
C GLY A 17 23.00 -15.58 -10.06
N THR A 18 22.47 -16.65 -10.65
CA THR A 18 21.03 -16.95 -10.63
C THR A 18 20.55 -17.29 -9.23
N VAL A 19 21.29 -18.13 -8.48
CA VAL A 19 20.94 -18.48 -7.10
C VAL A 19 20.94 -17.24 -6.20
N VAL A 20 21.96 -16.39 -6.30
CA VAL A 20 22.04 -15.14 -5.53
C VAL A 20 20.93 -14.17 -5.95
N GLY A 21 20.64 -14.05 -7.25
CA GLY A 21 19.56 -13.21 -7.75
C GLY A 21 18.18 -13.66 -7.25
N ILE A 22 17.88 -14.96 -7.32
CA ILE A 22 16.63 -15.54 -6.81
C ILE A 22 16.52 -15.33 -5.30
N ALA A 23 17.60 -15.55 -4.55
CA ALA A 23 17.61 -15.32 -3.10
C ALA A 23 17.33 -13.85 -2.75
N LEU A 24 17.89 -12.91 -3.52
CA LEU A 24 17.66 -11.48 -3.33
C LEU A 24 16.19 -11.10 -3.62
N VAL A 25 15.64 -11.60 -4.74
CA VAL A 25 14.22 -11.38 -5.09
C VAL A 25 13.29 -11.97 -4.04
N ALA A 26 13.60 -13.17 -3.52
CA ALA A 26 12.82 -13.80 -2.47
C ALA A 26 12.86 -12.99 -1.16
N LEU A 27 14.04 -12.53 -0.73
CA LEU A 27 14.20 -11.68 0.46
C LEU A 27 13.45 -10.35 0.32
N LEU A 28 13.53 -9.71 -0.85
CA LEU A 28 12.80 -8.48 -1.14
C LEU A 28 11.29 -8.72 -1.15
N GLY A 29 10.84 -9.81 -1.77
CA GLY A 29 9.44 -10.23 -1.77
C GLY A 29 8.91 -10.43 -0.36
N ILE A 30 9.63 -11.17 0.49
CA ILE A 30 9.25 -11.42 1.89
C ILE A 30 9.20 -10.10 2.68
N GLN A 31 10.21 -9.24 2.56
CA GLN A 31 10.18 -7.93 3.24
C GLN A 31 9.02 -7.06 2.77
N SER A 32 8.79 -6.94 1.46
CA SER A 32 7.67 -6.17 0.93
C SER A 32 6.31 -6.72 1.40
N ALA A 33 6.16 -8.03 1.48
CA ALA A 33 4.93 -8.67 1.95
C ALA A 33 4.68 -8.39 3.44
N ASN A 34 5.73 -8.43 4.27
CA ASN A 34 5.62 -8.09 5.68
C ASN A 34 5.31 -6.61 5.89
N TRP A 35 5.84 -5.72 5.05
CA TRP A 35 5.53 -4.28 5.10
C TRP A 35 4.09 -3.97 4.70
N ILE A 36 3.59 -4.61 3.64
CA ILE A 36 2.18 -4.47 3.26
C ILE A 36 1.29 -4.88 4.44
N LYS A 37 1.58 -6.02 5.07
CA LYS A 37 0.84 -6.47 6.26
C LYS A 37 0.91 -5.48 7.43
N SER A 38 2.06 -4.86 7.69
CA SER A 38 2.17 -3.88 8.77
C SER A 38 1.41 -2.59 8.48
N ILE A 39 1.42 -2.13 7.22
CA ILE A 39 0.62 -0.98 6.77
C ILE A 39 -0.88 -1.29 6.91
N ASP A 40 -1.31 -2.45 6.46
CA ASP A 40 -2.71 -2.87 6.56
C ASP A 40 -3.16 -2.94 8.03
N ALA A 41 -2.37 -3.57 8.91
CA ALA A 41 -2.66 -3.65 10.33
C ALA A 41 -2.71 -2.28 11.02
N ALA A 42 -1.76 -1.38 10.74
CA ALA A 42 -1.75 -0.03 11.27
C ALA A 42 -2.97 0.79 10.79
N SER A 43 -3.34 0.65 9.52
CA SER A 43 -4.53 1.30 8.97
C SER A 43 -5.83 0.78 9.60
N ALA A 44 -5.93 -0.53 9.85
CA ALA A 44 -7.10 -1.13 10.48
C ALA A 44 -7.23 -0.69 11.94
N SER A 45 -6.13 -0.65 12.69
CA SER A 45 -6.11 -0.14 14.07
C SER A 45 -6.56 1.32 14.14
N ALA A 46 -6.01 2.19 13.27
CA ALA A 46 -6.37 3.61 13.24
C ALA A 46 -7.86 3.83 12.94
N ARG A 47 -8.45 3.03 12.04
CA ARG A 47 -9.88 3.09 11.75
C ARG A 47 -10.73 2.62 12.92
N ALA A 48 -10.30 1.57 13.63
CA ALA A 48 -11.00 1.08 14.81
C ALA A 48 -11.00 2.11 15.95
N ASP A 49 -9.86 2.80 16.16
CA ASP A 49 -9.74 3.85 17.16
C ASP A 49 -10.66 5.05 16.86
N ILE A 50 -10.71 5.50 15.61
CA ILE A 50 -11.62 6.59 15.19
C ILE A 50 -13.08 6.16 15.33
N LYS A 51 -13.43 4.92 15.00
CA LYS A 51 -14.79 4.39 15.20
C LYS A 51 -15.18 4.37 16.68
N ALA A 52 -14.24 4.08 17.58
CA ALA A 52 -14.48 4.13 19.02
C ALA A 52 -14.66 5.58 19.53
N GLN A 53 -13.89 6.53 18.99
CA GLN A 53 -14.00 7.96 19.36
C GLN A 53 -15.30 8.60 18.86
N PHE A 54 -15.79 8.21 17.68
CA PHE A 54 -16.99 8.76 17.06
C PHE A 54 -18.14 7.74 17.03
N SER A 55 -18.54 7.27 18.21
CA SER A 55 -19.57 6.23 18.36
C SER A 55 -20.92 6.59 17.73
N THR A 56 -21.29 7.87 17.71
CA THR A 56 -22.53 8.36 17.08
C THR A 56 -22.51 8.27 15.55
N GLU A 57 -21.34 8.42 14.93
CA GLU A 57 -21.16 8.35 13.46
C GLU A 57 -20.50 7.05 13.00
N ALA A 58 -20.42 6.04 13.89
CA ALA A 58 -19.86 4.73 13.56
C ALA A 58 -20.56 4.08 12.36
N TRP A 59 -21.86 4.35 12.18
CA TRP A 59 -22.64 3.90 11.03
C TRP A 59 -22.09 4.41 9.68
N ALA A 60 -21.57 5.64 9.65
CA ALA A 60 -21.04 6.27 8.44
C ALA A 60 -19.72 5.60 8.03
N LEU A 61 -18.87 5.29 9.01
CA LEU A 61 -17.64 4.54 8.81
C LEU A 61 -17.90 3.10 8.33
N GLU A 62 -18.89 2.43 8.91
CA GLU A 62 -19.30 1.08 8.48
C GLU A 62 -19.88 1.08 7.07
N MET A 63 -20.70 2.09 6.73
CA MET A 63 -21.24 2.25 5.38
C MET A 63 -20.12 2.50 4.36
N TRP A 64 -19.14 3.35 4.71
CA TRP A 64 -17.96 3.58 3.90
C TRP A 64 -17.15 2.30 3.66
N GLU A 65 -16.93 1.51 4.71
CA GLU A 65 -16.15 0.27 4.65
C GLU A 65 -16.87 -0.83 3.85
N ARG A 66 -18.20 -0.94 3.99
CA ARG A 66 -19.02 -1.82 3.13
C ARG A 66 -18.94 -1.41 1.67
N CYS A 67 -18.99 -0.11 1.36
CA CYS A 67 -18.83 0.38 0.00
C CYS A 67 -17.44 0.05 -0.57
N ARG A 68 -16.37 0.34 0.17
CA ARG A 68 -14.99 0.05 -0.23
C ARG A 68 -14.77 -1.44 -0.51
N ASN A 69 -15.35 -2.30 0.32
CA ASN A 69 -15.18 -3.75 0.20
C ASN A 69 -16.20 -4.38 -0.76
N ASN A 70 -17.05 -3.58 -1.43
CA ASN A 70 -18.09 -4.06 -2.34
C ASN A 70 -19.05 -5.06 -1.65
N GLN A 71 -19.50 -4.73 -0.45
CA GLN A 71 -20.36 -5.55 0.41
C GLN A 71 -21.72 -4.89 0.66
N GLY A 72 -22.72 -5.70 1.01
CA GLY A 72 -24.06 -5.25 1.35
C GLY A 72 -24.77 -4.58 0.18
N GLU A 73 -25.31 -3.39 0.40
CA GLU A 73 -26.04 -2.58 -0.59
C GLU A 73 -25.19 -2.14 -1.79
N PHE A 74 -23.86 -2.23 -1.68
CA PHE A 74 -22.91 -1.89 -2.74
C PHE A 74 -22.45 -3.09 -3.57
N ALA A 75 -22.82 -4.32 -3.16
CA ALA A 75 -22.39 -5.55 -3.79
C ALA A 75 -22.83 -5.63 -5.25
N GLY A 76 -21.87 -5.90 -6.15
CA GLY A 76 -22.13 -6.04 -7.59
C GLY A 76 -21.94 -4.76 -8.39
N SER A 77 -21.62 -3.64 -7.73
CA SER A 77 -21.15 -2.44 -8.41
C SER A 77 -19.73 -2.69 -8.95
N ARG A 78 -19.62 -3.00 -10.23
CA ARG A 78 -18.30 -3.12 -10.87
C ARG A 78 -17.68 -1.73 -10.85
N THR A 79 -16.64 -1.55 -10.04
CA THR A 79 -15.80 -0.35 -9.91
C THR A 79 -16.47 0.90 -9.29
N ILE A 80 -16.86 0.84 -8.01
CA ILE A 80 -16.98 2.08 -7.22
C ILE A 80 -15.57 2.59 -6.89
N LEU A 81 -15.23 3.77 -7.42
CA LEU A 81 -14.06 4.55 -6.98
C LEU A 81 -14.23 4.95 -5.51
N LEU A 82 -13.15 5.06 -4.74
CA LEU A 82 -13.22 5.48 -3.32
C LEU A 82 -14.00 6.81 -3.15
N SER A 83 -13.84 7.75 -4.08
CA SER A 83 -14.61 9.01 -4.11
C SER A 83 -16.11 8.84 -4.32
N GLY A 84 -16.54 7.70 -4.88
CA GLY A 84 -17.94 7.29 -4.95
C GLY A 84 -18.49 6.81 -3.61
N CYS A 85 -17.66 6.20 -2.77
CA CYS A 85 -18.04 5.81 -1.41
C CYS A 85 -18.22 7.03 -0.50
N ASP A 86 -17.32 8.01 -0.58
CA ASP A 86 -17.45 9.27 0.18
C ASP A 86 -18.78 9.97 -0.17
N LYS A 87 -19.09 10.08 -1.46
CA LYS A 87 -20.35 10.66 -1.93
C LYS A 87 -21.59 9.91 -1.44
N ALA A 88 -21.55 8.58 -1.42
CA ALA A 88 -22.68 7.77 -0.96
C ALA A 88 -22.94 7.99 0.54
N VAL A 89 -21.88 8.02 1.35
CA VAL A 89 -21.96 8.25 2.79
C VAL A 89 -22.42 9.68 3.10
N LEU A 90 -21.87 10.68 2.40
CA LEU A 90 -22.28 12.08 2.56
C LEU A 90 -23.72 12.32 2.14
N ARG A 91 -24.19 11.67 1.06
CA ARG A 91 -25.60 11.73 0.66
C ARG A 91 -26.51 11.16 1.74
N ALA A 92 -26.19 9.99 2.28
CA ALA A 92 -26.96 9.39 3.37
C ALA A 92 -26.94 10.24 4.65
N ALA A 93 -25.84 10.95 4.92
CA ALA A 93 -25.74 11.89 6.03
C ALA A 93 -26.59 13.15 5.79
N GLY A 94 -26.58 13.70 4.57
CA GLY A 94 -27.40 14.85 4.17
C GLY A 94 -28.90 14.57 4.27
N GLU A 95 -29.34 13.35 3.93
CA GLU A 95 -30.73 12.89 4.12
C GLU A 95 -31.16 12.86 5.60
N ARG A 96 -30.21 12.74 6.54
CA ARG A 96 -30.45 12.78 8.00
C ARG A 96 -30.34 14.18 8.60
N GLY A 97 -29.80 15.14 7.85
CA GLY A 97 -29.71 16.55 8.23
C GLY A 97 -28.30 17.13 8.17
N SER A 98 -28.22 18.45 8.01
CA SER A 98 -26.97 19.18 7.77
C SER A 98 -25.97 19.14 8.95
N ALA A 99 -26.45 18.97 10.18
CA ALA A 99 -25.58 18.78 11.35
C ALA A 99 -24.88 17.41 11.32
N VAL A 100 -25.60 16.37 10.89
CA VAL A 100 -25.07 15.01 10.72
C VAL A 100 -24.08 14.97 9.57
N GLU A 101 -24.40 15.61 8.45
CA GLU A 101 -23.48 15.74 7.32
C GLU A 101 -22.13 16.37 7.72
N LYS A 102 -22.15 17.49 8.45
CA LYS A 102 -20.92 18.13 8.96
C LYS A 102 -20.13 17.25 9.92
N SER A 103 -20.84 16.53 10.80
CA SER A 103 -20.24 15.57 11.73
C SER A 103 -19.54 14.45 10.97
N VAL A 104 -20.20 13.86 9.98
CA VAL A 104 -19.65 12.79 9.13
C VAL A 104 -18.44 13.25 8.31
N VAL A 105 -18.45 14.48 7.76
CA VAL A 105 -17.27 15.06 7.09
C VAL A 105 -16.07 15.09 8.04
N ALA A 106 -16.26 15.61 9.26
CA ALA A 106 -15.19 15.69 10.25
C ALA A 106 -14.64 14.30 10.64
N VAL A 107 -15.52 13.29 10.72
CA VAL A 107 -15.13 11.90 11.03
C VAL A 107 -14.35 11.26 9.89
N LEU A 108 -14.76 11.45 8.64
CA LEU A 108 -14.04 10.94 7.47
C LEU A 108 -12.67 11.60 7.32
N ASP A 109 -12.58 12.92 7.53
CA ASP A 109 -11.31 13.65 7.53
C ASP A 109 -10.38 13.17 8.66
N ALA A 110 -10.90 13.01 9.87
CA ALA A 110 -10.15 12.48 11.01
C ALA A 110 -9.66 11.03 10.76
N GLN A 111 -10.49 10.19 10.15
CA GLN A 111 -10.09 8.83 9.75
C GLN A 111 -8.96 8.85 8.72
N SER A 112 -9.09 9.68 7.69
CA SER A 112 -8.08 9.82 6.63
C SER A 112 -6.73 10.25 7.22
N GLU A 113 -6.74 11.24 8.12
CA GLU A 113 -5.53 11.73 8.78
C GLU A 113 -4.93 10.68 9.73
N ALA A 114 -5.74 10.01 10.55
CA ALA A 114 -5.27 8.96 11.44
C ALA A 114 -4.63 7.80 10.67
N VAL A 115 -5.24 7.37 9.56
CA VAL A 115 -4.66 6.35 8.67
C VAL A 115 -3.36 6.85 8.06
N ARG A 116 -3.30 8.10 7.59
CA ARG A 116 -2.09 8.69 6.99
C ARG A 116 -0.93 8.74 7.99
N VAL A 117 -1.18 9.18 9.22
CA VAL A 117 -0.16 9.25 10.28
C VAL A 117 0.31 7.84 10.68
N SER A 118 -0.62 6.91 10.90
CA SER A 118 -0.31 5.54 11.31
C SER A 118 0.37 4.71 10.22
N THR A 119 0.08 4.97 8.95
CA THR A 119 0.79 4.30 7.84
C THR A 119 2.16 4.90 7.59
N LYS A 120 2.33 6.22 7.79
CA LYS A 120 3.63 6.89 7.68
C LYS A 120 4.64 6.34 8.71
N SER A 121 4.20 6.04 9.93
CA SER A 121 5.09 5.53 10.99
C SER A 121 5.63 4.12 10.73
N VAL A 122 4.93 3.33 9.92
CA VAL A 122 5.34 1.97 9.49
C VAL A 122 5.81 1.91 8.04
N SER A 123 5.78 3.03 7.33
CA SER A 123 6.23 3.12 5.95
C SER A 123 7.77 3.05 5.92
N PRO A 124 8.37 2.16 5.11
CA PRO A 124 9.81 2.13 4.95
C PRO A 124 10.30 3.46 4.36
N GLU A 125 11.16 4.19 5.06
CA GLU A 125 11.87 5.38 4.54
C GLU A 125 12.88 5.04 3.41
N TRP A 126 12.93 3.80 2.94
CA TRP A 126 13.95 3.34 2.02
C TRP A 126 13.94 4.22 0.76
N PRO A 127 15.00 4.99 0.52
CA PRO A 127 15.05 5.79 -0.68
C PRO A 127 15.19 4.81 -1.84
N LEU A 128 14.37 5.01 -2.88
CA LEU A 128 14.49 4.35 -4.18
C LEU A 128 15.95 4.34 -4.69
N SER A 129 16.81 5.23 -4.19
CA SER A 129 18.25 5.27 -4.44
C SER A 129 19.01 4.00 -4.07
N ILE A 130 18.61 3.25 -3.03
CA ILE A 130 19.25 1.98 -2.66
C ILE A 130 19.03 0.91 -3.74
N PHE A 131 17.93 1.00 -4.51
CA PHE A 131 17.67 0.14 -5.66
C PHE A 131 18.21 0.72 -6.98
N GLN A 132 18.26 2.04 -7.13
CA GLN A 132 18.78 2.69 -8.34
C GLN A 132 20.28 2.48 -8.53
N ALA A 133 21.08 2.48 -7.46
CA ALA A 133 22.54 2.33 -7.60
C ALA A 133 22.97 0.93 -8.06
N PRO A 134 22.43 -0.19 -7.52
CA PRO A 134 22.74 -1.53 -8.02
C PRO A 134 22.17 -1.79 -9.41
N LEU A 135 20.91 -1.41 -9.69
CA LEU A 135 20.29 -1.59 -11.00
C LEU A 135 20.98 -0.74 -12.08
N GLY A 136 21.30 0.51 -11.77
CA GLY A 136 22.04 1.42 -12.64
C GLY A 136 23.44 0.89 -12.94
N ARG A 137 24.16 0.34 -11.94
CA ARG A 137 25.46 -0.30 -12.15
C ARG A 137 25.36 -1.57 -12.98
N LEU A 138 24.31 -2.37 -12.81
CA LEU A 138 24.08 -3.58 -13.61
C LEU A 138 23.74 -3.23 -15.07
N ALA A 139 22.92 -2.20 -15.29
CA ALA A 139 22.58 -1.70 -16.63
C ALA A 139 23.80 -1.09 -17.34
N LEU A 140 24.57 -0.25 -16.66
CA LEU A 140 25.83 0.31 -17.17
C LEU A 140 26.85 -0.78 -17.51
N TRP A 141 26.94 -1.83 -16.69
CA TRP A 141 27.80 -2.97 -16.96
C TRP A 141 27.33 -3.76 -18.19
N LEU A 142 26.02 -4.03 -18.34
CA LEU A 142 25.47 -4.72 -19.50
C LEU A 142 25.66 -3.93 -20.81
N ILE A 143 25.56 -2.59 -20.76
CA ILE A 143 25.77 -1.72 -21.91
C ILE A 143 27.26 -1.63 -22.26
N SER A 144 28.16 -1.56 -21.27
CA SER A 144 29.61 -1.46 -21.49
C SER A 144 30.28 -2.77 -21.92
N ASN A 145 29.59 -3.91 -21.75
CA ASN A 145 30.08 -5.25 -22.14
C ASN A 145 29.35 -5.83 -23.37
N ARG A 146 28.55 -5.02 -24.06
CA ARG A 146 27.98 -5.32 -25.38
C ARG A 146 28.93 -4.83 -26.47
#